data_AF-A0A6M2DZL0-F1
#
_entry.id   AF-A0A6M2DZL0-F1
#
_cell.length_a   1.000
_cell.length_b   1.000
_cell.length_c   1.000
_cell.angle_alpha   90.00
_cell.angle_beta   90.00
_cell.angle_gamma   90.00
#
_symmetry.space_group_name_H-M   'P 1'
#
loop_
_entity.id
_entity.type
_entity.pdbx_description
1 polymer ?
#
loop_
_entity_poly.entity_id
_entity_poly.type
_entity_poly.pdbx_seq_one_letter_code
_entity_poly.pdbx_strand_id
1 'polypeptide(L)'
;MLNNLASVFYFFGYMAYWIFLPKYIETQYRQSASIASLVTGTVGLVFSAFGILLAGLVISKFKPSARAMAAWNVFIGGLSVVWMILFVYLGCSANDNNIIMNPGVGNDSPLQCSASCSCDYVPYSPVCSSDGITTYISACHAGCHDQITSKDDKIFIDCSCINATIVNDSANQKPDPPVFNSSDRSWGFAMPGSCHVDCTHQFYIFLGVVCLMKFSGATGRASNFLVSVRCVEEKDKPVSMGFGLMLMSLFSFVPSPIFFGFVLGTTLIL
;
A
#
# COMPACT_ATOMS: atom_id res chain seq x y z
N MET A 1 -21.00 -25.53 13.60
CA MET A 1 -21.31 -24.09 13.81
C MET A 1 -20.10 -23.27 14.30
N LEU A 2 -19.37 -23.69 15.34
CA LEU A 2 -18.20 -22.96 15.87
C LEU A 2 -17.15 -22.58 14.80
N ASN A 3 -16.87 -23.48 13.85
CA ASN A 3 -15.93 -23.20 12.74
C ASN A 3 -16.39 -22.06 11.82
N ASN A 4 -17.70 -21.92 11.57
CA ASN A 4 -18.23 -20.82 10.77
C ASN A 4 -18.16 -19.50 11.55
N LEU A 5 -18.45 -19.50 12.84
CA LEU A 5 -18.31 -18.31 13.69
C LEU A 5 -16.86 -17.82 13.75
N ALA A 6 -15.90 -18.74 13.97
CA ALA A 6 -14.48 -18.43 13.94
C ALA A 6 -14.02 -17.89 12.58
N SER A 7 -14.55 -18.45 11.49
CA SER A 7 -14.28 -17.96 10.13
C SER A 7 -14.78 -16.53 9.94
N VAL A 8 -15.94 -16.15 10.48
CA VAL A 8 -16.48 -14.79 10.38
C VAL A 8 -15.53 -13.77 11.03
N PHE A 9 -15.04 -14.03 12.24
CA PHE A 9 -14.08 -13.16 12.91
C PHE A 9 -12.76 -13.06 12.14
N TYR A 10 -12.27 -14.18 11.62
CA TYR A 10 -11.07 -14.22 10.80
C TYR A 10 -11.23 -13.37 9.53
N PHE A 11 -12.34 -13.53 8.81
CA PHE A 11 -12.61 -12.76 7.60
C PHE A 11 -12.79 -11.27 7.91
N PHE A 12 -13.37 -10.91 9.05
CA PHE A 12 -13.55 -9.51 9.42
C PHE A 12 -12.21 -8.76 9.48
N GLY A 13 -11.20 -9.33 10.15
CA GLY A 13 -9.86 -8.73 10.19
C GLY A 13 -9.11 -8.81 8.86
N TYR A 14 -9.22 -9.94 8.16
CA TYR A 14 -8.51 -10.17 6.90
C TYR A 14 -9.05 -9.31 5.73
N MET A 15 -10.32 -8.89 5.77
CA MET A 15 -10.92 -8.05 4.74
C MET A 15 -10.35 -6.65 4.71
N ALA A 16 -10.03 -6.06 5.88
CA ALA A 16 -9.35 -4.78 5.95
C ALA A 16 -8.05 -4.79 5.15
N TYR A 17 -7.23 -5.83 5.37
CA TYR A 17 -6.00 -6.01 4.63
C TYR A 17 -6.25 -6.07 3.11
N TRP A 18 -7.27 -6.81 2.66
CA TRP A 18 -7.58 -6.91 1.23
C TRP A 18 -8.02 -5.59 0.60
N ILE A 19 -8.83 -4.80 1.31
CA ILE A 19 -9.39 -3.55 0.80
C ILE A 19 -8.31 -2.46 0.74
N PHE A 20 -7.46 -2.37 1.76
CA PHE A 20 -6.44 -1.33 1.85
C PHE A 20 -5.12 -1.68 1.15
N LEU A 21 -4.95 -2.92 0.66
CA LEU A 21 -3.72 -3.35 -0.01
C LEU A 21 -3.32 -2.48 -1.23
N PRO A 22 -4.22 -2.10 -2.14
CA PRO A 22 -3.85 -1.23 -3.26
C PRO A 22 -3.38 0.15 -2.75
N LYS A 23 -4.08 0.68 -1.74
CA LYS A 23 -3.74 1.97 -1.13
C LYS A 23 -2.41 1.93 -0.37
N TYR A 24 -2.12 0.79 0.26
CA TYR A 24 -0.82 0.51 0.87
C TYR A 24 0.29 0.56 -0.19
N ILE A 25 0.09 -0.08 -1.34
CA ILE A 25 1.06 -0.08 -2.44
C ILE A 25 1.27 1.33 -3.01
N GLU A 26 0.19 2.08 -3.22
CA GLU A 26 0.26 3.48 -3.66
C GLU A 26 1.09 4.34 -2.69
N THR A 27 0.86 4.18 -1.39
CA THR A 27 1.46 5.05 -0.37
C THR A 27 2.90 4.67 -0.04
N GLN A 28 3.16 3.37 0.11
CA GLN A 28 4.46 2.85 0.57
C GLN A 28 5.47 2.67 -0.56
N TYR A 29 5.02 2.24 -1.75
CA TYR A 29 5.88 1.98 -2.90
C TYR A 29 5.76 3.04 -3.98
N ARG A 30 4.98 4.11 -3.73
CA ARG A 30 4.76 5.25 -4.64
C ARG A 30 4.34 4.83 -6.05
N GLN A 31 3.65 3.69 -6.15
CA GLN A 31 3.14 3.19 -7.42
C GLN A 31 1.85 3.91 -7.80
N SER A 32 1.58 3.99 -9.10
CA SER A 32 0.31 4.52 -9.58
C SER A 32 -0.86 3.63 -9.14
N ALA A 33 -2.04 4.23 -8.94
CA ALA A 33 -3.26 3.50 -8.58
C ALA A 33 -3.61 2.40 -9.58
N SER A 34 -3.28 2.60 -10.86
CA SER A 34 -3.47 1.61 -11.92
C SER A 34 -2.57 0.39 -11.75
N ILE A 35 -1.26 0.57 -11.48
CA ILE A 35 -0.33 -0.54 -11.25
C ILE A 35 -0.69 -1.27 -9.96
N ALA A 36 -0.96 -0.53 -8.87
CA ALA A 36 -1.35 -1.12 -7.59
C ALA A 36 -2.61 -2.00 -7.72
N SER A 37 -3.63 -1.51 -8.41
CA SER A 37 -4.88 -2.24 -8.68
C SER A 37 -4.67 -3.42 -9.63
N LEU A 38 -3.87 -3.23 -10.69
CA LEU A 38 -3.57 -4.29 -11.65
C LEU A 38 -2.85 -5.44 -10.95
N VAL A 39 -1.84 -5.16 -10.13
CA VAL A 39 -1.05 -6.17 -9.43
C VAL A 39 -1.90 -6.91 -8.39
N THR A 40 -2.60 -6.18 -7.52
CA THR A 40 -3.44 -6.80 -6.47
C THR A 40 -4.61 -7.58 -7.05
N GLY A 41 -5.19 -7.10 -8.16
CA GLY A 41 -6.24 -7.78 -8.90
C GLY A 41 -5.71 -8.99 -9.68
N THR A 42 -4.90 -8.77 -10.71
CA THR A 42 -4.49 -9.83 -11.65
C THR A 42 -3.60 -10.87 -10.99
N VAL A 43 -2.47 -10.46 -10.41
CA VAL A 43 -1.51 -11.39 -9.78
C VAL A 43 -2.18 -12.08 -8.59
N GLY A 44 -2.89 -11.31 -7.75
CA GLY A 44 -3.64 -11.87 -6.63
C GLY A 44 -4.65 -12.94 -7.03
N LEU A 45 -5.41 -12.73 -8.13
CA LEU A 45 -6.39 -13.69 -8.64
C LEU A 45 -5.73 -14.93 -9.25
N VAL A 46 -4.68 -14.75 -10.06
CA VAL A 46 -3.95 -15.86 -10.70
C VAL A 46 -3.37 -16.80 -9.64
N PHE A 47 -2.64 -16.27 -8.66
CA PHE A 47 -2.07 -17.08 -7.58
C PHE A 47 -3.13 -17.72 -6.68
N SER A 48 -4.26 -17.04 -6.47
CA SER A 48 -5.40 -17.63 -5.76
C SER A 48 -6.01 -18.80 -6.53
N ALA A 49 -6.16 -18.67 -7.86
CA ALA A 49 -6.66 -19.74 -8.72
C ALA A 49 -5.73 -20.97 -8.68
N PHE A 50 -4.42 -20.77 -8.83
CA PHE A 50 -3.43 -21.83 -8.66
C PHE A 50 -3.51 -22.49 -7.28
N GLY A 51 -3.69 -21.70 -6.21
CA GLY A 51 -3.85 -22.22 -4.85
C GLY A 51 -5.10 -23.09 -4.67
N ILE A 52 -6.24 -22.70 -5.24
CA ILE A 52 -7.49 -23.48 -5.20
C ILE A 52 -7.35 -24.77 -6.01
N LEU A 53 -6.79 -24.68 -7.22
CA LEU A 53 -6.59 -25.85 -8.09
C LEU A 53 -5.65 -26.86 -7.44
N LEU A 54 -4.50 -26.43 -6.93
CA LEU A 54 -3.56 -27.32 -6.24
C LEU A 54 -4.19 -27.91 -4.98
N ALA A 55 -4.89 -27.11 -4.18
CA ALA A 55 -5.62 -27.61 -3.01
C ALA A 55 -6.63 -28.69 -3.42
N GLY A 56 -7.42 -28.44 -4.47
CA GLY A 56 -8.38 -29.39 -5.01
C GLY A 56 -7.73 -30.70 -5.45
N LEU A 57 -6.61 -30.63 -6.17
CA LEU A 57 -5.85 -31.81 -6.61
C LEU A 57 -5.30 -32.61 -5.43
N VAL A 58 -4.69 -31.94 -4.45
CA VAL A 58 -4.15 -32.58 -3.24
C VAL A 58 -5.27 -33.25 -2.44
N ILE A 59 -6.39 -32.56 -2.24
CA ILE A 59 -7.53 -33.08 -1.47
C ILE A 59 -8.20 -34.26 -2.21
N SER A 60 -8.30 -34.19 -3.53
CA SER A 60 -8.86 -35.27 -4.35
C SER A 60 -7.98 -36.53 -4.30
N LYS A 61 -6.64 -36.36 -4.37
CA LYS A 61 -5.69 -37.48 -4.39
C LYS A 61 -5.50 -38.13 -3.02
N PHE A 62 -5.28 -37.33 -1.98
CA PHE A 62 -4.94 -37.84 -0.63
C PHE A 62 -6.16 -38.11 0.26
N LYS A 63 -7.36 -37.66 -0.15
CA LYS A 63 -8.62 -37.77 0.59
C LYS A 63 -8.47 -37.58 2.11
N PRO A 64 -7.97 -36.43 2.58
CA PRO A 64 -7.63 -36.27 3.98
C PRO A 64 -8.88 -36.26 4.86
N SER A 65 -8.72 -36.69 6.10
CA SER A 65 -9.78 -36.67 7.12
C SER A 65 -10.24 -35.23 7.42
N ALA A 66 -11.49 -35.07 7.83
CA ALA A 66 -12.06 -33.77 8.23
C ALA A 66 -11.24 -33.08 9.35
N ARG A 67 -10.62 -33.86 10.24
CA ARG A 67 -9.76 -33.33 11.30
C ARG A 67 -8.45 -32.75 10.76
N ALA A 68 -7.86 -33.37 9.74
CA ALA A 68 -6.66 -32.86 9.08
C ALA A 68 -6.96 -31.56 8.31
N MET A 69 -8.12 -31.48 7.66
CA MET A 69 -8.60 -30.26 7.01
C MET A 69 -8.79 -29.11 8.00
N ALA A 70 -9.40 -29.39 9.16
CA ALA A 70 -9.57 -28.40 10.22
C ALA A 70 -8.23 -27.94 10.80
N ALA A 71 -7.28 -28.86 11.04
CA ALA A 71 -5.93 -28.52 11.50
C ALA A 71 -5.19 -27.64 10.49
N TRP A 72 -5.32 -27.93 9.19
CA TRP A 72 -4.75 -27.12 8.12
C TRP A 72 -5.32 -25.70 8.09
N ASN A 73 -6.64 -25.53 8.32
CA ASN A 73 -7.25 -24.20 8.43
C ASN A 73 -6.68 -23.40 9.60
N VAL A 74 -6.46 -24.04 10.75
CA VAL A 74 -5.84 -23.39 11.91
C VAL A 74 -4.39 -22.97 11.60
N PHE A 75 -3.63 -23.84 10.94
CA PHE A 75 -2.27 -23.55 10.50
C PHE A 75 -2.23 -22.33 9.55
N ILE A 76 -3.09 -22.28 8.55
CA ILE A 76 -3.20 -21.14 7.63
C ILE A 76 -3.62 -19.88 8.37
N GLY A 77 -4.55 -20.00 9.33
CA GLY A 77 -4.95 -18.88 10.17
C GLY A 77 -3.76 -18.29 10.94
N GLY A 78 -2.95 -19.13 11.57
CA GLY A 78 -1.72 -18.67 12.24
C GLY A 78 -0.71 -18.06 11.26
N LEU A 79 -0.48 -18.71 10.12
CA LEU A 79 0.43 -18.21 9.08
C LEU A 79 -0.02 -16.85 8.54
N SER A 80 -1.33 -16.60 8.41
CA SER A 80 -1.86 -15.32 7.98
C SER A 80 -1.55 -14.17 8.95
N VAL A 81 -1.55 -14.45 10.26
CA VAL A 81 -1.20 -13.47 11.30
C VAL A 81 0.28 -13.13 11.20
N VAL A 82 1.13 -14.14 11.00
CA VAL A 82 2.56 -13.92 10.74
C VAL A 82 2.77 -13.08 9.48
N TRP A 83 2.04 -13.36 8.40
CA TRP A 83 2.10 -12.52 7.19
C TRP A 83 1.66 -11.08 7.47
N MET A 84 0.55 -10.87 8.18
CA MET A 84 0.09 -9.53 8.55
C MET A 84 1.12 -8.76 9.37
N ILE A 85 1.81 -9.42 10.31
CA ILE A 85 2.89 -8.79 11.09
C ILE A 85 4.08 -8.45 10.17
N LEU A 86 4.49 -9.38 9.31
CA LEU A 86 5.57 -9.14 8.34
C LEU A 86 5.26 -7.97 7.40
N PHE A 87 4.00 -7.80 7.00
CA PHE A 87 3.60 -6.68 6.15
C PHE A 87 3.85 -5.32 6.79
N VAL A 88 3.70 -5.18 8.11
CA VAL A 88 3.97 -3.92 8.83
C VAL A 88 5.44 -3.51 8.70
N TYR A 89 6.35 -4.49 8.61
CA TYR A 89 7.78 -4.23 8.48
C TYR A 89 8.26 -4.13 7.02
N LEU A 90 7.42 -4.50 6.06
CA LEU A 90 7.73 -4.46 4.63
C LEU A 90 7.25 -3.12 4.03
N GLY A 91 8.00 -2.06 4.31
CA GLY A 91 7.82 -0.73 3.74
C GLY A 91 9.08 -0.27 3.00
N CYS A 92 8.95 0.72 2.11
CA CYS A 92 10.12 1.30 1.46
C CYS A 92 10.78 2.33 2.37
N SER A 93 11.89 1.95 3.02
CA SER A 93 12.66 2.85 3.91
C SER A 93 13.18 4.11 3.20
N ALA A 94 13.33 4.07 1.86
CA ALA A 94 13.71 5.25 1.09
C ALA A 94 12.64 6.36 1.12
N ASN A 95 11.39 6.02 1.42
CA ASN A 95 10.26 6.94 1.49
C ASN A 95 10.23 7.77 2.79
N ASP A 96 10.91 7.31 3.85
CA ASP A 96 11.01 8.05 5.12
C ASP A 96 12.28 8.90 5.18
N ASN A 97 13.36 8.45 4.52
CA ASN A 97 14.64 9.16 4.52
C ASN A 97 14.67 10.36 3.57
N ASN A 98 13.76 10.41 2.60
CA ASN A 98 13.69 11.48 1.60
C ASN A 98 12.58 12.49 1.87
N ILE A 99 11.68 12.23 2.82
CA ILE A 99 10.69 13.20 3.28
C ILE A 99 11.26 13.89 4.50
N ILE A 100 11.61 15.16 4.36
CA ILE A 100 11.99 15.99 5.51
C ILE A 100 10.69 16.31 6.27
N MET A 101 10.27 15.37 7.13
CA MET A 101 9.05 15.49 7.95
C MET A 101 9.17 16.55 9.04
N ASN A 102 10.41 16.87 9.40
CA ASN A 102 10.80 17.96 10.27
C ASN A 102 12.34 18.02 10.16
N PRO A 103 12.98 19.15 9.89
CA PRO A 103 14.44 19.25 9.97
C PRO A 103 14.86 19.31 11.45
N GLY A 104 14.57 18.26 12.21
CA GLY A 104 14.65 18.28 13.68
C GLY A 104 15.06 16.96 14.32
N VAL A 105 15.68 16.03 13.57
CA VAL A 105 16.29 14.81 14.15
C VAL A 105 17.78 14.70 13.78
N GLY A 106 18.41 15.84 13.52
CA GLY A 106 19.84 15.95 13.31
C GLY A 106 20.32 17.34 13.69
N ASN A 107 20.41 17.61 14.99
CA ASN A 107 21.21 18.66 15.66
C ASN A 107 21.30 20.10 15.13
N ASP A 108 20.59 20.51 14.10
CA ASP A 108 20.55 21.89 13.66
C ASP A 108 19.10 22.36 13.56
N SER A 109 18.89 23.58 14.05
CA SER A 109 17.69 24.43 14.00
C SER A 109 16.73 24.19 12.83
N PRO A 110 15.42 24.55 12.97
CA PRO A 110 14.51 24.60 11.82
C PRO A 110 15.23 25.31 10.67
N LEU A 111 15.35 24.60 9.53
CA LEU A 111 16.00 25.07 8.31
C LEU A 111 15.72 26.58 8.17
N GLN A 112 16.74 27.42 8.36
CA GLN A 112 16.57 28.88 8.37
C GLN A 112 15.94 29.38 7.06
N CYS A 113 16.03 28.59 5.99
CA CYS A 113 15.39 28.85 4.70
C CYS A 113 13.85 28.82 4.75
N SER A 114 13.22 27.98 5.59
CA SER A 114 11.76 27.89 5.69
C SER A 114 11.17 28.78 6.79
N ALA A 115 12.02 29.35 7.66
CA ALA A 115 11.60 30.16 8.81
C ALA A 115 10.87 31.46 8.41
N SER A 116 11.02 31.93 7.17
CA SER A 116 10.31 33.07 6.60
C SER A 116 8.84 32.77 6.27
N CYS A 117 8.46 31.49 6.20
CA CYS A 117 7.11 31.05 5.87
C CYS A 117 6.51 30.38 7.12
N SER A 118 5.55 31.03 7.79
CA SER A 118 4.82 30.46 8.94
C SER A 118 3.95 29.26 8.53
N CYS A 119 4.57 28.10 8.27
CA CYS A 119 3.94 26.93 7.64
C CYS A 119 3.11 26.03 8.59
N ASP A 120 2.68 26.52 9.77
CA ASP A 120 2.05 25.71 10.83
C ASP A 120 0.73 25.01 10.44
N TYR A 121 0.06 25.43 9.35
CA TYR A 121 -1.25 24.89 8.93
C TYR A 121 -1.37 24.65 7.42
N VAL A 122 -0.29 24.23 6.75
CA VAL A 122 -0.31 23.97 5.31
C VAL A 122 -0.73 22.52 5.03
N PRO A 123 -1.72 22.25 4.16
CA PRO A 123 -2.12 20.89 3.81
C PRO A 123 -0.98 20.12 3.14
N TYR A 124 -0.91 18.81 3.39
CA TYR A 124 0.07 17.92 2.78
C TYR A 124 -0.07 17.93 1.25
N SER A 125 0.93 18.49 0.57
CA SER A 125 0.98 18.62 -0.88
C SER A 125 2.44 18.47 -1.32
N PRO A 126 2.94 17.23 -1.39
CA PRO A 126 4.37 16.99 -1.51
C PRO A 126 4.95 17.58 -2.78
N VAL A 127 6.17 18.11 -2.68
CA VAL A 127 6.94 18.64 -3.82
C VAL A 127 8.33 18.00 -3.86
N CYS A 128 8.81 17.74 -5.07
CA CYS A 128 10.12 17.14 -5.33
C CYS A 128 11.13 18.23 -5.70
N SER A 129 12.29 18.22 -5.04
CA SER A 129 13.41 19.12 -5.33
C SER A 129 13.94 18.96 -6.76
N SER A 130 14.56 20.01 -7.32
CA SER A 130 15.26 19.96 -8.61
C SER A 130 16.37 18.90 -8.64
N ASP A 131 16.90 18.51 -7.48
CA ASP A 131 17.90 17.43 -7.36
C ASP A 131 17.31 16.02 -7.56
N GLY A 132 15.98 15.88 -7.61
CA GLY A 132 15.30 14.59 -7.79
C GLY A 132 15.39 13.64 -6.58
N ILE A 133 15.97 14.08 -5.47
CA ILE A 133 16.25 13.24 -4.29
C ILE A 133 15.34 13.60 -3.11
N THR A 134 15.20 14.89 -2.81
CA THR A 134 14.53 15.38 -1.58
C THR A 134 13.06 15.73 -1.83
N THR A 135 12.17 15.16 -1.03
CA THR A 135 10.74 15.48 -1.01
C THR A 135 10.40 16.36 0.20
N TYR A 136 9.71 17.47 -0.05
CA TYR A 136 9.21 18.35 1.00
C TYR A 136 7.70 18.11 1.20
N ILE A 137 7.21 18.31 2.43
CA ILE A 137 5.79 18.18 2.80
C ILE A 137 4.89 19.08 1.95
N SER A 138 5.36 20.29 1.66
CA SER A 138 4.68 21.27 0.82
C SER A 138 5.66 22.28 0.23
N ALA A 139 5.21 23.04 -0.78
CA ALA A 139 5.96 24.15 -1.37
C ALA A 139 6.39 25.20 -0.31
N CYS A 140 5.60 25.38 0.75
CA CYS A 140 5.93 26.26 1.88
C CYS A 140 7.16 25.77 2.65
N HIS A 141 7.24 24.46 2.93
CA HIS A 141 8.39 23.85 3.61
C HIS A 141 9.65 23.83 2.74
N ALA A 142 9.50 23.87 1.42
CA ALA A 142 10.60 24.07 0.47
C ALA A 142 11.00 25.56 0.32
N GLY A 143 10.23 26.48 0.92
CA GLY A 143 10.46 27.92 0.85
C GLY A 143 10.23 28.54 -0.53
N CYS A 144 9.34 27.96 -1.34
CA CYS A 144 9.01 28.48 -2.67
C CYS A 144 8.03 29.65 -2.58
N HIS A 145 8.35 30.75 -3.26
CA HIS A 145 7.52 31.96 -3.28
C HIS A 145 6.62 32.10 -4.53
N ASP A 146 7.04 31.52 -5.65
CA ASP A 146 6.38 31.69 -6.94
C ASP A 146 6.03 30.34 -7.58
N GLN A 147 5.07 30.33 -8.52
CA GLN A 147 4.70 29.14 -9.29
C GLN A 147 4.48 29.49 -10.77
N ILE A 148 4.93 28.61 -11.66
CA ILE A 148 4.72 28.69 -13.11
C ILE A 148 3.93 27.47 -13.58
N THR A 149 3.02 27.65 -14.53
CA THR A 149 2.26 26.54 -15.12
C THR A 149 2.88 26.18 -16.46
N SER A 150 3.39 24.95 -16.60
CA SER A 150 3.95 24.44 -17.85
C SER A 150 3.20 23.18 -18.26
N LYS A 151 2.52 23.20 -19.41
CA LYS A 151 1.78 22.04 -19.99
C LYS A 151 0.97 21.24 -18.94
N ASP A 152 0.06 21.92 -18.24
CA ASP A 152 -0.81 21.39 -17.18
C ASP A 152 -0.16 21.02 -15.82
N ASP A 153 1.17 21.04 -15.72
CA ASP A 153 1.88 20.84 -14.45
C ASP A 153 2.29 22.17 -13.79
N LYS A 154 2.05 22.28 -12.48
CA LYS A 154 2.41 23.45 -11.66
C LYS A 154 3.82 23.29 -11.11
N ILE A 155 4.77 24.05 -11.62
CA ILE A 155 6.16 24.05 -11.16
C ILE A 155 6.35 25.19 -10.16
N PHE A 156 6.87 24.90 -8.97
CA PHE A 156 7.19 25.91 -7.97
C PHE A 156 8.61 26.42 -8.18
N ILE A 157 8.81 27.73 -8.13
CA ILE A 157 10.08 28.39 -8.35
C ILE A 157 10.42 29.31 -7.16
N ASP A 158 11.67 29.76 -7.12
CA ASP A 158 12.18 30.61 -6.04
C ASP A 158 12.14 29.91 -4.67
N CYS A 159 12.57 28.64 -4.64
CA CYS A 159 12.54 27.79 -3.46
C CYS A 159 13.80 27.96 -2.62
N SER A 160 13.63 28.54 -1.42
CA SER A 160 14.77 28.92 -0.58
C SER A 160 15.55 27.75 0.01
N CYS A 161 14.89 26.60 0.19
CA CYS A 161 15.51 25.39 0.74
C CYS A 161 16.09 24.47 -0.33
N ILE A 162 16.02 24.86 -1.61
CA ILE A 162 16.55 24.10 -2.73
C ILE A 162 17.68 24.90 -3.35
N ASN A 163 18.89 24.34 -3.33
CA ASN A 163 20.01 25.00 -3.98
C ASN A 163 19.92 24.74 -5.49
N ALA A 164 20.14 25.76 -6.32
CA ALA A 164 20.21 25.58 -7.76
C ALA A 164 21.50 24.82 -8.11
N THR A 165 21.47 23.49 -8.06
CA THR A 165 22.54 22.68 -8.63
C THR A 165 22.53 22.91 -10.13
N ILE A 166 23.55 23.60 -10.62
CA ILE A 166 23.85 23.64 -12.05
C ILE A 166 24.07 22.18 -12.46
N VAL A 167 23.08 21.58 -13.12
CA VAL A 167 23.22 20.32 -13.82
C VAL A 167 24.23 20.60 -14.94
N ASN A 168 25.51 20.42 -14.63
CA ASN A 168 26.56 20.35 -15.64
C ASN A 168 26.30 19.06 -16.42
N ASP A 169 25.67 19.28 -17.57
CA ASP A 169 25.32 18.32 -18.60
C ASP A 169 26.45 17.31 -18.85
N SER A 170 26.23 16.07 -18.43
CA SER A 170 26.99 14.89 -18.86
C SER A 170 26.20 13.61 -18.54
N ALA A 171 25.01 13.43 -19.15
CA ALA A 171 24.51 12.14 -19.65
C ALA A 171 23.02 12.18 -20.02
N ASN A 172 22.76 12.34 -21.33
CA ASN A 172 21.74 11.67 -22.15
C ASN A 172 20.27 11.56 -21.66
N GLN A 173 19.39 12.27 -22.41
CA GLN A 173 18.09 11.83 -22.94
C GLN A 173 16.76 12.29 -22.25
N LYS A 174 16.35 13.55 -22.53
CA LYS A 174 15.01 14.10 -22.94
C LYS A 174 13.72 13.83 -22.08
N PRO A 175 12.71 14.75 -21.98
CA PRO A 175 12.55 16.08 -22.61
C PRO A 175 12.50 17.30 -21.67
N ASP A 176 13.29 18.30 -22.03
CA ASP A 176 13.03 19.74 -22.00
C ASP A 176 12.39 20.36 -20.74
N PRO A 177 13.19 20.69 -19.71
CA PRO A 177 12.85 21.74 -18.76
C PRO A 177 12.97 23.14 -19.43
N PRO A 178 12.18 24.15 -19.00
CA PRO A 178 12.33 25.51 -19.50
C PRO A 178 13.70 26.08 -19.08
N VAL A 179 14.50 26.49 -20.07
CA VAL A 179 15.78 27.18 -19.88
C VAL A 179 15.51 28.55 -19.24
N PHE A 180 15.79 28.69 -17.95
CA PHE A 180 15.80 29.98 -17.26
C PHE A 180 17.15 30.65 -17.52
N ASN A 181 17.14 31.79 -18.21
CA ASN A 181 18.34 32.62 -18.38
C ASN A 181 18.76 33.19 -17.03
N SER A 182 19.96 32.84 -16.61
CA SER A 182 20.61 33.23 -15.37
C SER A 182 20.93 34.73 -15.34
N SER A 183 20.15 35.47 -14.56
CA SER A 183 20.59 36.70 -13.89
C SER A 183 19.80 36.85 -12.59
N ASP A 184 20.48 36.58 -11.47
CA ASP A 184 20.13 36.95 -10.09
C ASP A 184 19.16 36.11 -9.24
N ARG A 185 18.90 34.82 -9.52
CA ARG A 185 18.26 33.94 -8.51
C ARG A 185 18.98 32.59 -8.39
N SER A 186 19.65 32.39 -7.25
CA SER A 186 20.40 31.17 -6.87
C SER A 186 19.50 30.09 -6.23
N TRP A 187 18.19 30.13 -6.50
CA TRP A 187 17.20 29.29 -5.85
C TRP A 187 16.71 28.23 -6.82
N GLY A 188 16.58 26.99 -6.35
CA GLY A 188 16.10 25.89 -7.17
C GLY A 188 14.58 25.93 -7.39
N PHE A 189 14.10 24.97 -8.16
CA PHE A 189 12.67 24.78 -8.43
C PHE A 189 12.20 23.45 -7.85
N ALA A 190 10.90 23.32 -7.61
CA ALA A 190 10.28 22.08 -7.17
C ALA A 190 9.13 21.67 -8.08
N MET A 191 9.03 20.38 -8.35
CA MET A 191 7.93 19.80 -9.12
C MET A 191 6.84 19.27 -8.19
N PRO A 192 5.56 19.27 -8.62
CA PRO A 192 4.48 18.74 -7.81
C PRO A 192 4.59 17.22 -7.74
N GLY A 193 4.39 16.65 -6.55
CA GLY A 193 4.56 15.22 -6.29
C GLY A 193 5.84 14.90 -5.54
N SER A 194 5.96 13.65 -5.06
CA SER A 194 7.16 13.17 -4.38
C SER A 194 8.22 12.69 -5.39
N CYS A 195 9.50 12.77 -5.03
CA CYS A 195 10.58 12.31 -5.90
C CYS A 195 10.52 10.79 -6.16
N HIS A 196 11.04 10.36 -7.32
CA HIS A 196 11.08 8.94 -7.67
C HIS A 196 12.04 8.21 -6.73
N VAL A 197 11.53 7.22 -6.01
CA VAL A 197 12.32 6.33 -5.16
C VAL A 197 12.43 4.97 -5.83
N ASP A 198 13.66 4.53 -6.08
CA ASP A 198 13.96 3.20 -6.63
C ASP A 198 13.67 2.10 -5.60
N CYS A 199 12.39 1.85 -5.33
CA CYS A 199 11.91 0.83 -4.40
C CYS A 199 11.63 -0.52 -5.10
N THR A 200 12.06 -0.70 -6.36
CA THR A 200 11.65 -1.83 -7.21
C THR A 200 12.00 -3.20 -6.61
N HIS A 201 13.19 -3.33 -6.01
CA HIS A 201 13.60 -4.58 -5.38
C HIS A 201 12.73 -4.94 -4.15
N GLN A 202 12.43 -3.95 -3.30
CA GLN A 202 11.59 -4.13 -2.12
C GLN A 202 10.13 -4.42 -2.53
N PHE A 203 9.67 -3.78 -3.61
CA PHE A 203 8.37 -4.04 -4.21
C PHE A 203 8.24 -5.48 -4.71
N TYR A 204 9.27 -6.04 -5.36
CA TYR A 204 9.25 -7.45 -5.79
C TYR A 204 9.25 -8.43 -4.62
N ILE A 205 10.00 -8.16 -3.54
CA ILE A 205 9.94 -8.97 -2.31
C ILE A 205 8.54 -8.95 -1.71
N PHE A 206 7.97 -7.75 -1.56
CA PHE A 206 6.60 -7.57 -1.09
C PHE A 206 5.60 -8.31 -1.97
N LEU A 207 5.73 -8.21 -3.30
CA LEU A 207 4.88 -8.93 -4.24
C LEU A 207 4.98 -10.44 -4.04
N GLY A 208 6.18 -10.98 -3.87
CA GLY A 208 6.39 -12.40 -3.57
C GLY A 208 5.67 -12.84 -2.29
N VAL A 209 5.79 -12.04 -1.22
CA VAL A 209 5.10 -12.28 0.05
C VAL A 209 3.58 -12.24 -0.11
N VAL A 210 3.04 -11.24 -0.83
CA VAL A 210 1.60 -11.17 -1.15
C VAL A 210 1.15 -12.40 -1.93
N CYS A 211 1.93 -12.85 -2.91
CA CYS A 211 1.59 -14.04 -3.70
C CYS A 211 1.51 -15.30 -2.83
N LEU A 212 2.49 -15.51 -1.94
CA LEU A 212 2.50 -16.62 -0.98
C LEU A 212 1.33 -16.55 0.00
N MET A 213 0.99 -15.34 0.48
CA MET A 213 -0.17 -15.15 1.35
C MET A 213 -1.48 -15.44 0.61
N LYS A 214 -1.65 -14.98 -0.64
CA LYS A 214 -2.85 -15.25 -1.44
C LYS A 214 -2.98 -16.74 -1.75
N PHE A 215 -1.87 -17.40 -2.09
CA PHE A 215 -1.81 -18.83 -2.35
C PHE A 215 -2.23 -19.65 -1.11
N SER A 216 -1.59 -19.40 0.04
CA SER A 216 -1.92 -20.10 1.30
C SER A 216 -3.36 -19.84 1.75
N GLY A 217 -3.82 -18.59 1.70
CA GLY A 217 -5.19 -18.22 2.02
C GLY A 217 -6.22 -18.88 1.09
N ALA A 218 -5.90 -19.06 -0.19
CA ALA A 218 -6.76 -19.73 -1.16
C ALA A 218 -6.92 -21.24 -0.85
N THR A 219 -5.85 -21.92 -0.46
CA THR A 219 -5.89 -23.33 0.00
C THR A 219 -6.76 -23.48 1.25
N GLY A 220 -6.69 -22.52 2.18
CA GLY A 220 -7.51 -22.52 3.40
C GLY A 220 -8.99 -22.32 3.08
N ARG A 221 -9.33 -21.43 2.14
CA ARG A 221 -10.71 -21.25 1.67
C ARG A 221 -11.29 -22.52 1.05
N ALA A 222 -10.52 -23.20 0.19
CA ALA A 222 -10.94 -24.46 -0.41
C ALA A 222 -11.19 -25.54 0.66
N SER A 223 -10.30 -25.64 1.65
CA SER A 223 -10.40 -26.61 2.75
C SER A 223 -11.60 -26.32 3.66
N ASN A 224 -11.82 -25.04 4.04
CA ASN A 224 -12.96 -24.64 4.85
C ASN A 224 -14.31 -24.90 4.14
N PHE A 225 -14.39 -24.62 2.85
CA PHE A 225 -15.56 -24.93 2.04
C PHE A 225 -15.86 -26.44 2.05
N LEU A 226 -14.85 -27.28 1.82
CA LEU A 226 -15.02 -28.74 1.79
C LEU A 226 -15.40 -29.32 3.16
N VAL A 227 -14.88 -28.78 4.26
CA VAL A 227 -15.30 -29.18 5.61
C VAL A 227 -16.78 -28.88 5.83
N SER A 228 -17.23 -27.67 5.46
CA SER A 228 -18.64 -27.28 5.58
C SER A 228 -19.57 -28.19 4.75
N VAL A 229 -19.17 -28.59 3.55
CA VAL A 229 -19.95 -29.51 2.70
C VAL A 229 -20.01 -30.93 3.28
N ARG A 230 -18.95 -31.41 3.93
CA ARG A 230 -18.91 -32.75 4.54
C ARG A 230 -19.74 -32.85 5.82
N CYS A 231 -20.05 -31.74 6.48
CA CYS A 231 -20.83 -31.71 7.71
C CYS A 231 -22.35 -31.62 7.49
N VAL A 232 -22.79 -31.43 6.24
CA VAL A 232 -24.20 -31.16 5.91
C VAL A 232 -24.69 -32.22 4.93
N GLU A 233 -25.90 -32.71 5.17
CA GLU A 233 -26.56 -33.69 4.31
C GLU A 233 -26.84 -33.09 2.93
N GLU A 234 -26.90 -33.92 1.89
CA GLU A 234 -26.89 -33.45 0.49
C GLU A 234 -28.03 -32.48 0.14
N LYS A 235 -29.19 -32.69 0.80
CA LYS A 235 -30.39 -31.87 0.65
C LYS A 235 -30.23 -30.44 1.20
N ASP A 236 -29.41 -30.27 2.24
CA ASP A 236 -29.32 -29.01 2.99
C ASP A 236 -28.04 -28.21 2.67
N LYS A 237 -27.13 -28.77 1.84
CA LYS A 237 -25.90 -28.11 1.39
C LYS A 237 -26.11 -26.67 0.88
N PRO A 238 -27.01 -26.39 -0.08
CA PRO A 238 -27.18 -25.03 -0.60
C PRO A 238 -27.75 -24.07 0.45
N VAL A 239 -28.64 -24.54 1.32
CA VAL A 239 -29.21 -23.73 2.42
C VAL A 239 -28.13 -23.36 3.41
N SER A 240 -27.28 -24.31 3.82
CA SER A 240 -26.17 -24.04 4.73
C SER A 240 -25.12 -23.10 4.13
N MET A 241 -24.81 -23.23 2.85
CA MET A 241 -23.88 -22.32 2.17
C MET A 241 -24.44 -20.90 2.07
N GLY A 242 -25.71 -20.77 1.68
CA GLY A 242 -26.40 -19.49 1.60
C GLY A 242 -26.46 -18.80 2.96
N PHE A 243 -26.79 -19.54 4.02
CA PHE A 243 -26.80 -19.03 5.38
C PHE A 243 -25.41 -18.60 5.87
N GLY A 244 -24.36 -19.38 5.57
CA GLY A 244 -22.98 -19.02 5.90
C GLY A 244 -22.50 -17.75 5.19
N LEU A 245 -22.85 -17.59 3.90
CA LEU A 245 -22.56 -16.37 3.14
C LEU A 245 -23.37 -15.17 3.66
N MET A 246 -24.64 -15.36 4.00
CA MET A 246 -25.47 -14.32 4.60
C MET A 246 -24.85 -13.79 5.90
N LEU A 247 -24.43 -14.68 6.79
CA LEU A 247 -23.75 -14.30 8.04
C LEU A 247 -22.41 -13.59 7.77
N MET A 248 -21.59 -14.09 6.83
CA MET A 248 -20.34 -13.41 6.46
C MET A 248 -20.60 -12.02 5.87
N SER A 249 -21.63 -11.85 5.05
CA SER A 249 -21.98 -10.55 4.48
C SER A 249 -22.44 -9.56 5.56
N LEU A 250 -23.34 -10.00 6.45
CA LEU A 250 -23.88 -9.16 7.53
C LEU A 250 -22.82 -8.75 8.56
N PHE A 251 -21.95 -9.68 8.96
CA PHE A 251 -21.01 -9.46 10.07
C PHE A 251 -19.56 -9.20 9.65
N SER A 252 -19.18 -9.53 8.41
CA SER A 252 -17.80 -9.33 7.92
C SER A 252 -17.73 -8.31 6.79
N PHE A 253 -18.38 -8.55 5.66
CA PHE A 253 -18.15 -7.75 4.45
C PHE A 253 -18.68 -6.32 4.53
N VAL A 254 -19.85 -6.11 5.14
CA VAL A 254 -20.43 -4.78 5.31
C VAL A 254 -19.74 -3.97 6.42
N PRO A 255 -19.57 -4.49 7.66
CA PRO A 255 -19.02 -3.68 8.74
C PRO A 255 -17.51 -3.47 8.65
N SER A 256 -16.75 -4.36 8.01
CA SER A 256 -15.28 -4.23 7.92
C SER A 256 -14.85 -2.93 7.21
N PRO A 257 -15.23 -2.63 5.95
CA PRO A 257 -14.83 -1.39 5.29
C PRO A 257 -15.24 -0.13 6.06
N ILE A 258 -16.43 -0.13 6.69
CA ILE A 258 -16.94 1.01 7.46
C ILE A 258 -16.10 1.25 8.71
N PHE A 259 -15.87 0.20 9.49
CA PHE A 259 -15.10 0.27 10.73
C PHE A 259 -13.64 0.67 10.45
N PHE A 260 -12.97 -0.04 9.55
CA PHE A 260 -11.57 0.24 9.24
C PHE A 260 -11.39 1.55 8.45
N GLY A 261 -12.37 1.94 7.64
CA GLY A 261 -12.39 3.26 6.98
C GLY A 261 -12.50 4.40 7.98
N PHE A 262 -13.33 4.28 9.02
CA PHE A 262 -13.41 5.25 10.10
C PHE A 262 -12.11 5.33 10.89
N VAL A 263 -11.54 4.18 11.29
CA VAL A 263 -10.28 4.12 12.03
C VAL A 263 -9.15 4.80 11.25
N LEU A 264 -8.97 4.43 9.97
CA LEU A 264 -7.94 5.03 9.12
C LEU A 264 -8.18 6.52 8.89
N GLY A 265 -9.44 6.92 8.71
CA GLY A 265 -9.83 8.34 8.61
C GLY A 265 -9.44 9.13 9.84
N THR A 266 -9.67 8.61 11.04
CA THR A 266 -9.28 9.29 12.30
C THR A 266 -7.77 9.39 12.48
N THR A 267 -6.99 8.41 12.04
CA THR A 267 -5.51 8.46 12.12
C THR A 267 -4.86 9.37 11.08
N LEU A 268 -5.51 9.63 9.94
CA LEU A 268 -4.99 10.51 8.88
C LEU A 268 -5.31 12.01 9.09
N ILE A 269 -6.14 12.33 10.08
CA ILE A 269 -6.51 13.72 10.45
C ILE A 269 -5.63 14.23 11.63
N LEU A 270 -4.71 13.40 12.14
CA LEU A 270 -3.73 13.72 13.17
C LEU A 270 -2.32 13.82 12.57
#